data_AF-F3CK92-F1
#
_entry.id   AF-F3CK92-F1
#
_cell.length_a   1.000
_cell.length_b   1.000
_cell.length_c   1.000
_cell.angle_alpha   90.00
_cell.angle_beta   90.00
_cell.angle_gamma   90.00
#
_symmetry.space_group_name_H-M   'P 1'
#
loop_
_entity.id
_entity.type
_entity.pdbx_description
1 polymer ?
#
loop_
_entity_poly.entity_id
_entity_poly.type
_entity_poly.pdbx_seq_one_letter_code
_entity_poly.pdbx_strand_id
1 'polypeptide(L)' 'NTQLWNGLAEDKRAAMFDAAANRLPVGRIGLPDDAAKAICFLIDNGYTSGSTIYVDGGGRIA' A
#
# COMPACT_ATOMS: atom_id res chain seq x y z
N ASN A 1 2.44 6.19 7.10
CA ASN A 1 1.34 6.99 7.67
C ASN A 1 1.10 8.18 6.75
N THR A 2 0.07 8.12 5.91
CA THR A 2 -0.28 9.22 4.99
C THR A 2 -1.38 10.07 5.62
N GLN A 3 -1.49 11.34 5.21
CA GLN A 3 -2.46 12.28 5.77
C GLN A 3 -3.93 11.95 5.42
N LEU A 4 -4.16 10.99 4.53
CA LEU A 4 -5.49 10.61 4.04
C LEU A 4 -6.48 10.26 5.17
N TRP A 5 -5.98 9.71 6.27
CA TRP A 5 -6.79 9.21 7.38
C TRP A 5 -6.83 10.15 8.59
N ASN A 6 -6.38 11.40 8.43
CA ASN A 6 -6.30 12.36 9.54
C ASN A 6 -7.68 12.81 10.04
N GLY A 7 -8.73 12.67 9.24
CA GLY A 7 -10.10 13.01 9.64
C GLY A 7 -10.80 11.93 10.49
N LEU A 8 -10.19 10.75 10.66
CA LEU A 8 -10.72 9.69 11.52
C LEU A 8 -10.18 9.85 12.94
N ALA A 9 -11.05 9.56 13.92
CA ALA A 9 -10.61 9.35 15.30
C ALA A 9 -9.56 8.22 15.36
N GLU A 10 -8.59 8.34 16.28
CA GLU A 10 -7.43 7.44 16.34
C GLU A 10 -7.83 5.97 16.49
N ASP A 11 -8.80 5.69 17.36
CA ASP A 11 -9.34 4.35 17.63
C ASP A 11 -9.95 3.73 16.38
N LYS A 12 -10.74 4.51 15.63
CA LYS A 12 -11.35 4.08 14.37
C LYS A 12 -10.30 3.84 13.28
N ARG A 13 -9.27 4.68 13.22
CA ARG A 13 -8.17 4.53 12.26
C ARG A 13 -7.34 3.27 12.56
N ALA A 14 -7.01 3.05 13.83
CA ALA A 14 -6.30 1.85 14.27
C ALA A 14 -7.10 0.57 13.93
N ALA A 15 -8.39 0.53 14.32
CA ALA A 15 -9.26 -0.61 14.02
C ALA A 15 -9.39 -0.89 12.52
N MET A 16 -9.49 0.17 11.70
CA MET A 16 -9.51 0.04 10.24
C MET A 16 -8.20 -0.56 9.71
N PHE A 17 -7.05 -0.12 10.20
CA PHE A 17 -5.75 -0.64 9.78
C PHE A 17 -5.54 -2.10 10.20
N ASP A 18 -5.94 -2.47 11.40
CA ASP A 18 -5.86 -3.86 11.87
C ASP A 18 -6.75 -4.78 11.03
N ALA A 19 -7.99 -4.35 10.75
CA ALA A 19 -8.90 -5.09 9.88
C ALA A 19 -8.33 -5.26 8.46
N ALA A 20 -7.70 -4.22 7.92
CA ALA A 20 -7.04 -4.29 6.62
C ALA A 20 -5.85 -5.26 6.64
N ALA A 21 -4.97 -5.16 7.64
CA ALA A 21 -3.82 -6.05 7.77
C ALA A 21 -4.21 -7.53 7.84
N ASN A 22 -5.29 -7.86 8.57
CA ASN A 22 -5.79 -9.22 8.72
C ASN A 22 -6.36 -9.82 7.44
N ARG A 23 -6.83 -8.99 6.50
CA ARG A 23 -7.37 -9.45 5.21
C ARG A 23 -6.28 -9.56 4.13
N LEU A 24 -5.25 -8.73 4.20
CA LEU A 24 -4.22 -8.69 3.16
C LEU A 24 -3.33 -9.95 3.23
N PRO A 25 -3.03 -10.60 2.08
CA PRO A 25 -2.11 -11.73 2.04
C PRO A 25 -0.74 -11.48 2.67
N VAL A 26 -0.23 -10.24 2.56
CA VAL A 26 1.04 -9.85 3.19
C VAL A 26 0.96 -9.60 4.70
N GLY A 27 -0.25 -9.63 5.29
CA GLY A 27 -0.47 -9.54 6.74
C GLY A 27 -0.18 -8.18 7.38
N ARG A 28 -0.05 -7.10 6.58
CA ARG A 28 0.22 -5.74 7.08
C ARG A 28 -0.36 -4.68 6.16
N ILE A 29 -0.60 -3.49 6.71
CA ILE A 29 -0.91 -2.31 5.90
C ILE A 29 0.31 -1.87 5.07
N GLY A 30 0.03 -1.24 3.93
CA GLY A 30 1.04 -0.59 3.11
C GLY A 30 1.61 0.65 3.80
N LEU A 31 2.91 0.85 3.64
CA LEU A 31 3.64 2.04 4.07
C LEU A 31 4.03 2.88 2.85
N PRO A 32 4.27 4.19 3.00
CA PRO A 32 4.74 5.05 1.90
C PRO A 32 5.96 4.47 1.17
N ASP A 33 6.87 3.86 1.92
CA ASP A 33 8.09 3.23 1.40
C ASP A 33 7.83 2.07 0.44
N ASP A 34 6.69 1.37 0.56
CA ASP A 34 6.35 0.28 -0.36
C ASP A 34 6.09 0.83 -1.76
N ALA A 35 5.36 1.94 -1.86
CA ALA A 35 5.12 2.63 -3.12
C ALA A 35 6.40 3.29 -3.66
N ALA A 36 7.19 3.91 -2.77
CA ALA A 36 8.45 4.55 -3.16
C ALA A 36 9.43 3.55 -3.81
N LYS A 37 9.57 2.35 -3.25
CA LYS A 37 10.41 1.29 -3.82
C LYS A 37 9.96 0.88 -5.22
N ALA A 38 8.65 0.75 -5.45
CA ALA A 38 8.11 0.43 -6.77
C ALA A 38 8.37 1.55 -7.81
N ILE A 39 8.27 2.81 -7.38
CA ILE A 39 8.60 3.97 -8.22
C ILE A 39 10.09 3.96 -8.58
N CYS A 40 10.98 3.75 -7.60
CA CYS A 40 12.41 3.66 -7.85
C CYS A 40 12.75 2.52 -8.84
N PHE A 41 12.14 1.34 -8.67
CA PHE A 41 12.28 0.23 -9.61
C PHE A 41 11.86 0.60 -11.03
N LEU A 42 10.72 1.29 -11.19
CA LEU A 42 10.21 1.68 -12.51
C LEU A 42 11.08 2.75 -13.17
N ILE A 43 11.53 3.76 -12.43
CA ILE A 43 12.35 4.85 -12.98
C ILE A 43 13.74 4.34 -13.42
N ASP A 44 14.28 3.33 -12.73
CA ASP A 44 15.58 2.74 -13.07
C ASP A 44 15.53 1.84 -14.33
N ASN A 45 14.34 1.39 -14.73
CA ASN A 45 14.17 0.45 -15.85
C ASN A 45 13.73 1.15 -17.15
N GLY A 46 14.71 1.55 -17.96
CA GLY A 46 14.48 2.19 -19.26
C GLY A 46 13.81 1.32 -20.35
N TYR A 47 13.56 0.03 -20.09
CA TYR A 47 12.90 -0.89 -21.03
C TYR A 47 11.47 -1.24 -20.61
N THR A 48 10.94 -0.59 -19.57
CA THR A 48 9.56 -0.79 -19.11
C THR A 48 8.68 0.39 -19.52
N SER A 49 7.56 0.11 -20.20
CA SER A 49 6.54 1.10 -20.55
C SER A 49 5.17 0.45 -20.67
N GLY A 50 4.10 1.25 -20.61
CA GLY A 50 2.72 0.81 -20.83
C GLY A 50 2.17 -0.23 -19.84
N SER A 51 2.86 -0.45 -18.72
CA SER A 51 2.55 -1.51 -17.75
C SER A 51 2.02 -0.93 -16.44
N THR A 52 1.10 -1.66 -15.79
CA THR A 52 0.59 -1.34 -14.45
C THR A 52 1.18 -2.31 -13.43
N ILE A 53 1.83 -1.79 -12.41
CA ILE A 53 2.30 -2.57 -11.24
C ILE A 53 1.40 -2.25 -10.05
N TYR A 54 0.90 -3.31 -9.39
CA TYR A 54 0.06 -3.18 -8.21
C TYR A 54 0.90 -3.33 -6.93
N VAL A 55 0.84 -2.30 -6.08
CA VAL A 55 1.49 -2.25 -4.76
C VAL A 55 0.40 -2.21 -3.69
N ASP A 56 -0.23 -3.35 -3.42
CA ASP A 56 -1.45 -3.42 -2.62
C ASP A 56 -1.46 -4.55 -1.58
N GLY A 57 -0.31 -5.17 -1.32
CA GLY A 57 -0.21 -6.27 -0.37
C GLY A 57 -1.03 -7.51 -0.75
N GLY A 58 -1.45 -7.64 -2.01
CA GLY A 58 -2.29 -8.73 -2.48
C GLY A 58 -3.80 -8.48 -2.31
N GLY A 59 -4.22 -7.25 -1.98
CA GLY A 59 -5.63 -6.93 -1.74
C GLY A 59 -6.56 -7.19 -2.94
N ARG A 60 -6.03 -7.23 -4.17
CA ARG A 60 -6.79 -7.57 -5.38
C ARG A 60 -7.14 -9.05 -5.53
N ILE A 61 -6.46 -9.94 -4.82
CA ILE A 61 -6.63 -11.39 -4.96
C ILE A 61 -7.13 -12.04 -3.66
N ALA A 62 -7.59 -11.23 -2.71
CA ALA A 62 -7.99 -11.65 -1.36
C ALA A 62 -9.47 -11.42 -1.07
#